data_AF-I3NM48-F1
#
_entry.id   AF-I3NM48-F1
#
_cell.length_a   1.000
_cell.length_b   1.000
_cell.length_c   1.000
_cell.angle_alpha   90.00
_cell.angle_beta   90.00
_cell.angle_gamma   90.00
#
_symmetry.space_group_name_H-M   'P 1'
#
loop_
_entity.id
_entity.type
_entity.pdbx_description
1 polymer ?
#
loop_
_entity_poly.entity_id
_entity_poly.type
_entity_poly.pdbx_seq_one_letter_code
_entity_poly.pdbx_strand_id
1 'polypeptide(L)'
;MGTVLDSHFLALTALVTVGYQLVFFIITALLRFDKVTDFAGSTNFVIIAVLVAALKGTWHFRQIVLTVLVIIWGLRLAVFLLMRILQWGEDKRFDEMRSNLGKLAVFWTFQAVWVWTVSLPVTIVNASSRNPSIEARDIIGWIMWAIGLAVEAIADQQKLKFKNSPSNRGKWCNVGLWSYTRHPNYFGEVIY
;
A
#
# COMPACT_ATOMS: atom_id res chain seq x y z
N MET A 1 -14.24 -20.06 -16.11
CA MET A 1 -13.98 -18.68 -16.55
C MET A 1 -12.48 -18.53 -16.74
N GLY A 2 -12.08 -18.01 -17.89
CA GLY A 2 -10.84 -18.36 -18.58
C GLY A 2 -9.53 -18.00 -17.88
N THR A 3 -8.52 -18.83 -18.13
CA THR A 3 -7.10 -18.51 -18.01
C THR A 3 -6.78 -17.34 -18.94
N VAL A 4 -6.86 -16.11 -18.44
CA VAL A 4 -6.60 -14.91 -19.26
C VAL A 4 -5.16 -14.92 -19.78
N LEU A 5 -4.21 -15.41 -18.98
CA LEU A 5 -2.79 -15.61 -19.36
C LEU A 5 -2.15 -16.79 -18.60
N ASP A 6 -2.48 -16.98 -17.32
CA ASP A 6 -1.99 -18.07 -16.48
C ASP A 6 -3.03 -18.44 -15.41
N SER A 7 -2.94 -19.65 -14.82
CA SER A 7 -3.93 -20.15 -13.86
C SER A 7 -3.95 -19.42 -12.52
N HIS A 8 -2.89 -18.66 -12.21
CA HIS A 8 -2.71 -17.95 -10.95
C HIS A 8 -2.85 -16.43 -11.10
N PHE A 9 -3.16 -15.94 -12.31
CA PHE A 9 -3.20 -14.52 -12.67
C PHE A 9 -1.88 -13.75 -12.40
N LEU A 10 -0.75 -14.44 -12.26
CA LEU A 10 0.54 -13.81 -11.94
C LEU A 10 1.06 -12.98 -13.11
N ALA A 11 0.96 -13.48 -14.33
CA ALA A 11 1.40 -12.75 -15.51
C ALA A 11 0.48 -11.55 -15.75
N LEU A 12 -0.83 -11.74 -15.58
CA LEU A 12 -1.81 -10.66 -15.72
C LEU A 12 -1.56 -9.54 -14.70
N THR A 13 -1.42 -9.88 -13.42
CA THR A 13 -1.17 -8.89 -12.36
C THR A 13 0.17 -8.17 -12.54
N ALA A 14 1.20 -8.86 -13.04
CA ALA A 14 2.47 -8.24 -13.38
C ALA A 14 2.32 -7.21 -14.52
N LEU A 15 1.63 -7.58 -15.61
CA LEU A 15 1.38 -6.68 -16.74
C LEU A 15 0.54 -5.46 -16.34
N VAL A 16 -0.50 -5.67 -15.54
CA VAL A 16 -1.33 -4.57 -15.01
C VAL A 16 -0.49 -3.67 -14.12
N THR A 17 0.32 -4.23 -13.23
CA THR A 17 1.22 -3.45 -12.36
C THR A 17 2.20 -2.63 -13.18
N VAL A 18 2.88 -3.24 -14.14
CA VAL A 18 3.85 -2.55 -15.01
C VAL A 18 3.17 -1.46 -15.83
N GLY A 19 2.05 -1.76 -16.50
CA GLY A 19 1.30 -0.78 -17.28
C GLY A 19 0.84 0.39 -16.43
N TYR A 20 0.30 0.13 -15.25
CA TYR A 20 -0.14 1.16 -14.31
C TYR A 20 1.03 2.06 -13.86
N GLN A 21 2.14 1.46 -13.44
CA GLN A 21 3.32 2.19 -12.98
C GLN A 21 3.97 2.99 -14.12
N LEU A 22 3.96 2.47 -15.36
CA LEU A 22 4.44 3.19 -16.54
C LEU A 22 3.59 4.41 -16.87
N VAL A 23 2.25 4.31 -16.75
CA VAL A 23 1.36 5.47 -16.96
C VAL A 23 1.69 6.57 -15.97
N PHE A 24 1.82 6.25 -14.68
CA PHE A 24 2.17 7.24 -13.67
C PHE A 24 3.60 7.75 -13.79
N PHE A 25 4.57 6.91 -14.22
CA PHE A 25 5.90 7.34 -14.57
C PHE A 25 5.89 8.40 -15.68
N ILE A 26 5.11 8.19 -16.75
CA ILE A 26 4.97 9.15 -17.85
C ILE A 26 4.35 10.45 -17.33
N ILE A 27 3.29 10.37 -16.53
CA ILE A 27 2.64 11.53 -15.92
C ILE A 27 3.64 12.32 -15.05
N THR A 28 4.39 11.65 -14.18
CA THR A 28 5.39 12.29 -13.32
C THR A 28 6.55 12.88 -14.13
N ALA A 29 7.01 12.19 -15.18
CA ALA A 29 8.10 12.68 -16.03
C ALA A 29 7.68 13.93 -16.84
N LEU A 30 6.44 13.98 -17.35
CA LEU A 30 5.93 15.09 -18.15
C LEU A 30 5.45 16.28 -17.30
N LEU A 31 4.71 16.02 -16.22
CA LEU A 31 4.07 17.05 -15.40
C LEU A 31 4.91 17.45 -14.17
N ARG A 32 6.03 16.77 -13.90
CA ARG A 32 6.86 16.95 -12.69
C ARG A 32 6.04 16.93 -11.40
N PHE A 33 5.03 16.09 -11.38
CA PHE A 33 4.08 15.98 -10.29
C PHE A 33 4.39 14.70 -9.50
N ASP A 34 5.09 14.82 -8.38
CA ASP A 34 5.51 13.64 -7.59
C ASP A 34 4.47 13.21 -6.58
N LYS A 35 3.43 14.04 -6.37
CA LYS A 35 2.34 13.77 -5.43
C LYS A 35 1.53 12.53 -5.83
N VAL A 36 1.62 12.08 -7.08
CA VAL A 36 0.95 10.87 -7.57
C VAL A 36 1.73 9.59 -7.28
N THR A 37 2.99 9.66 -6.85
CA THR A 37 3.81 8.46 -6.59
C THR A 37 3.20 7.61 -5.47
N ASP A 38 2.96 8.24 -4.32
CA ASP A 38 2.30 7.68 -3.15
C ASP A 38 0.88 7.16 -3.47
N PHE A 39 0.13 7.92 -4.29
CA PHE A 39 -1.20 7.53 -4.76
C PHE A 39 -1.14 6.29 -5.66
N ALA A 40 -0.21 6.27 -6.62
CA ALA A 40 -0.05 5.17 -7.56
C ALA A 40 0.34 3.88 -6.82
N GLY A 41 1.25 3.93 -5.85
CA GLY A 41 1.60 2.77 -5.04
C GLY A 41 0.39 2.18 -4.31
N SER A 42 -0.28 3.00 -3.50
CA SER A 42 -1.41 2.56 -2.65
C SER A 42 -2.63 2.06 -3.44
N THR A 43 -3.00 2.73 -4.52
CA THR A 43 -4.14 2.34 -5.35
C THR A 43 -3.89 1.09 -6.19
N ASN A 44 -2.64 0.84 -6.59
CA ASN A 44 -2.30 -0.34 -7.37
C ASN A 44 -2.54 -1.64 -6.57
N PHE A 45 -2.22 -1.65 -5.28
CA PHE A 45 -2.57 -2.77 -4.38
C PHE A 45 -4.07 -3.08 -4.39
N VAL A 46 -4.90 -2.04 -4.31
CA VAL A 46 -6.36 -2.16 -4.33
C VAL A 46 -6.84 -2.69 -5.68
N ILE A 47 -6.31 -2.15 -6.78
CA ILE A 47 -6.65 -2.58 -8.14
C ILE A 47 -6.32 -4.06 -8.33
N ILE A 48 -5.14 -4.52 -7.93
CA ILE A 48 -4.73 -5.93 -8.06
C ILE A 48 -5.65 -6.84 -7.24
N ALA A 49 -5.94 -6.49 -5.98
CA ALA A 49 -6.81 -7.30 -5.12
C ALA A 49 -8.23 -7.45 -5.70
N VAL A 50 -8.83 -6.34 -6.14
CA VAL A 50 -10.18 -6.32 -6.73
C VAL A 50 -10.21 -7.02 -8.08
N LEU A 51 -9.21 -6.80 -8.94
CA LEU A 51 -9.11 -7.39 -10.27
C LEU A 51 -9.09 -8.92 -10.19
N VAL A 52 -8.22 -9.49 -9.35
CA VAL A 52 -8.10 -10.95 -9.24
C VAL A 52 -9.37 -11.56 -8.66
N ALA A 53 -9.97 -10.94 -7.64
CA ALA A 53 -11.24 -11.38 -7.07
C ALA A 53 -12.37 -11.38 -8.12
N ALA A 54 -12.50 -10.28 -8.87
CA ALA A 54 -13.53 -10.12 -9.90
C ALA A 54 -13.35 -11.09 -11.07
N LEU A 55 -12.12 -11.28 -11.56
CA LEU A 55 -11.83 -12.18 -12.67
C LEU A 55 -11.99 -13.65 -12.30
N LYS A 56 -11.64 -14.03 -11.07
CA LYS A 56 -11.84 -15.40 -10.60
C LYS A 56 -13.33 -15.74 -10.52
N GLY A 57 -14.14 -14.81 -10.01
CA GLY A 57 -15.58 -14.99 -9.84
C GLY A 57 -15.97 -15.99 -8.74
N THR A 58 -15.02 -16.51 -7.96
CA THR A 58 -15.30 -17.27 -6.74
C THR A 58 -15.17 -16.35 -5.54
N TRP A 59 -16.14 -16.42 -4.62
CA TRP A 59 -16.23 -15.51 -3.49
C TRP A 59 -16.27 -16.31 -2.18
N HIS A 60 -15.18 -17.00 -1.86
CA HIS A 60 -15.05 -17.68 -0.58
C HIS A 60 -14.80 -16.68 0.54
N PHE A 61 -15.21 -17.01 1.77
CA PHE A 61 -15.10 -16.11 2.92
C PHE A 61 -13.67 -15.56 3.10
N ARG A 62 -12.66 -16.44 3.00
CA ARG A 62 -11.24 -16.04 3.10
C ARG A 62 -10.83 -15.04 2.00
N GLN A 63 -11.30 -15.21 0.78
CA GLN A 63 -11.00 -14.31 -0.36
C GLN A 63 -11.63 -12.94 -0.15
N ILE A 64 -12.90 -12.91 0.30
CA ILE A 64 -13.60 -11.67 0.62
C ILE A 64 -12.87 -10.92 1.73
N VAL A 65 -12.56 -11.61 2.85
CA VAL A 65 -11.87 -10.99 3.98
C VAL A 65 -10.54 -10.40 3.53
N LEU A 66 -9.65 -11.17 2.92
CA LEU A 66 -8.33 -10.66 2.51
C LEU A 66 -8.42 -9.48 1.52
N THR A 67 -9.35 -9.55 0.57
CA THR A 67 -9.58 -8.45 -0.38
C THR A 67 -10.03 -7.18 0.35
N VAL A 68 -10.96 -7.31 1.30
CA VAL A 68 -11.43 -6.19 2.14
C VAL A 68 -10.31 -5.63 3.00
N LEU A 69 -9.47 -6.48 3.61
CA LEU A 69 -8.32 -6.03 4.40
C LEU A 69 -7.37 -5.19 3.54
N VAL A 70 -7.02 -5.65 2.33
CA VAL A 70 -6.17 -4.88 1.40
C VAL A 70 -6.82 -3.57 0.98
N ILE A 71 -8.14 -3.56 0.73
CA ILE A 71 -8.88 -2.32 0.41
C ILE A 71 -8.82 -1.33 1.57
N ILE A 72 -9.13 -1.77 2.79
CA ILE A 72 -9.13 -0.91 3.98
C ILE A 72 -7.74 -0.31 4.19
N TRP A 73 -6.70 -1.15 4.16
CA TRP A 73 -5.32 -0.71 4.32
C TRP A 73 -4.90 0.25 3.19
N GLY A 74 -5.11 -0.13 1.93
CA GLY A 74 -4.70 0.66 0.76
C GLY A 74 -5.39 2.02 0.70
N LEU A 75 -6.69 2.07 0.99
CA LEU A 75 -7.43 3.33 1.05
C LEU A 75 -6.98 4.21 2.24
N ARG A 76 -6.77 3.62 3.42
CA ARG A 76 -6.24 4.34 4.58
C ARG A 76 -4.88 4.94 4.27
N LEU A 77 -3.98 4.16 3.66
CA LEU A 77 -2.65 4.62 3.29
C LEU A 77 -2.73 5.76 2.26
N ALA A 78 -3.54 5.59 1.20
CA ALA A 78 -3.77 6.63 0.19
C ALA A 78 -4.28 7.94 0.82
N VAL A 79 -5.27 7.86 1.71
CA VAL A 79 -5.85 9.01 2.40
C VAL A 79 -4.84 9.67 3.32
N PHE A 80 -4.06 8.90 4.08
CA PHE A 80 -3.02 9.44 4.95
C PHE A 80 -1.93 10.18 4.17
N LEU A 81 -1.44 9.59 3.09
CA LEU A 81 -0.41 10.20 2.23
C LEU A 81 -0.94 11.46 1.54
N LEU A 82 -2.20 11.43 1.07
CA LEU A 82 -2.85 12.62 0.50
C LEU A 82 -2.97 13.75 1.53
N MET A 83 -3.46 13.46 2.75
CA MET A 83 -3.55 14.45 3.82
C MET A 83 -2.18 15.03 4.17
N ARG A 84 -1.14 14.19 4.23
CA ARG A 84 0.24 14.59 4.51
C ARG A 84 0.76 15.56 3.45
N ILE A 85 0.55 15.24 2.18
CA ILE A 85 0.97 16.08 1.05
C ILE A 85 0.25 17.43 1.06
N LEU A 86 -1.05 17.45 1.33
CA LEU A 86 -1.84 18.68 1.41
C LEU A 86 -1.38 19.60 2.55
N GLN A 87 -0.90 19.03 3.67
CA GLN A 87 -0.46 19.81 4.82
C GLN A 87 1.01 20.26 4.73
N TRP A 88 1.91 19.45 4.17
CA TRP A 88 3.35 19.75 4.13
C TRP A 88 3.82 20.32 2.79
N GLY A 89 2.97 20.31 1.76
CA GLY A 89 3.16 21.02 0.49
C GLY A 89 4.02 20.28 -0.52
N GLU A 90 5.28 20.00 -0.18
CA GLU A 90 6.25 19.31 -1.05
C GLU A 90 7.13 18.35 -0.27
N ASP A 91 7.42 17.20 -0.89
CA ASP A 91 8.41 16.25 -0.41
C ASP A 91 9.75 16.50 -1.13
N LYS A 92 10.70 17.10 -0.39
CA LYS A 92 12.04 17.48 -0.88
C LYS A 92 12.84 16.31 -1.47
N ARG A 93 12.45 15.05 -1.17
CA ARG A 93 13.10 13.86 -1.73
C ARG A 93 13.02 13.79 -3.24
N PHE A 94 11.96 14.34 -3.82
CA PHE A 94 11.75 14.28 -5.27
C PHE A 94 12.43 15.42 -6.03
N ASP A 95 12.88 16.49 -5.37
CA ASP A 95 13.50 17.63 -6.04
C ASP A 95 14.78 17.23 -6.80
N GLU A 96 15.63 16.38 -6.21
CA GLU A 96 16.81 15.86 -6.90
C GLU A 96 16.45 14.81 -7.96
N MET A 97 15.37 14.07 -7.76
CA MET A 97 14.95 12.97 -8.63
C MET A 97 14.26 13.48 -9.91
N ARG A 98 13.58 14.63 -9.86
CA ARG A 98 12.99 15.36 -11.01
C ARG A 98 14.01 15.69 -12.10
N SER A 99 15.26 15.90 -11.72
CA SER A 99 16.32 16.33 -12.64
C SER A 99 16.91 15.19 -13.47
N ASN A 100 16.66 13.92 -13.09
CA ASN A 100 17.30 12.76 -13.69
C ASN A 100 16.26 11.67 -14.02
N LEU A 101 15.91 11.56 -15.30
CA LEU A 101 14.96 10.55 -15.80
C LEU A 101 15.40 9.11 -15.50
N GLY A 102 16.71 8.83 -15.46
CA GLY A 102 17.23 7.51 -15.11
C GLY A 102 16.95 7.14 -13.65
N LYS A 103 17.19 8.06 -12.70
CA LYS A 103 16.85 7.85 -11.28
C LYS A 103 15.34 7.66 -11.08
N LEU A 104 14.53 8.44 -11.80
CA LEU A 104 13.08 8.30 -11.78
C LEU A 104 12.65 6.92 -12.30
N ALA A 105 13.17 6.47 -13.45
CA ALA A 105 12.84 5.16 -14.01
C ALA A 105 13.21 4.01 -13.06
N VAL A 106 14.36 4.09 -12.38
CA VAL A 106 14.77 3.12 -11.37
C VAL A 106 13.78 3.11 -10.20
N PHE A 107 13.40 4.28 -9.67
CA PHE A 107 12.40 4.38 -8.58
C PHE A 107 11.08 3.71 -8.96
N TRP A 108 10.53 4.02 -10.14
CA TRP A 108 9.26 3.45 -10.59
C TRP A 108 9.35 1.94 -10.85
N THR A 109 10.50 1.46 -11.33
CA THR A 109 10.74 0.02 -11.51
C THR A 109 10.75 -0.71 -10.15
N PHE A 110 11.47 -0.17 -9.16
CA PHE A 110 11.47 -0.73 -7.81
C PHE A 110 10.09 -0.69 -7.18
N GLN A 111 9.34 0.41 -7.35
CA GLN A 111 7.96 0.50 -6.87
C GLN A 111 7.06 -0.54 -7.54
N ALA A 112 7.19 -0.78 -8.85
CA ALA A 112 6.43 -1.80 -9.55
C ALA A 112 6.72 -3.21 -9.02
N VAL A 113 7.99 -3.56 -8.86
CA VAL A 113 8.41 -4.86 -8.31
C VAL A 113 7.92 -5.03 -6.87
N TRP A 114 8.06 -3.99 -6.06
CA TRP A 114 7.60 -3.98 -4.67
C TRP A 114 6.09 -4.22 -4.56
N VAL A 115 5.28 -3.42 -5.27
CA VAL A 115 3.82 -3.52 -5.25
C VAL A 115 3.37 -4.90 -5.71
N TRP A 116 3.95 -5.41 -6.79
CA TRP A 116 3.60 -6.73 -7.31
C TRP A 116 3.94 -7.83 -6.30
N THR A 117 5.15 -7.79 -5.72
CA THR A 117 5.63 -8.79 -4.75
C THR A 117 4.76 -8.82 -3.50
N VAL A 118 4.45 -7.66 -2.93
CA VAL A 118 3.62 -7.55 -1.72
C VAL A 118 2.16 -7.93 -2.00
N SER A 119 1.70 -7.83 -3.26
CA SER A 119 0.35 -8.27 -3.67
C SER A 119 0.23 -9.78 -3.92
N LEU A 120 1.33 -10.54 -3.89
CA LEU A 120 1.31 -11.98 -4.19
C LEU A 120 0.41 -12.80 -3.25
N PRO A 121 0.40 -12.59 -1.91
CA PRO A 121 -0.42 -13.38 -1.01
C PRO A 121 -1.93 -13.29 -1.34
N VAL A 122 -2.45 -12.07 -1.56
CA VAL A 122 -3.85 -11.88 -1.93
C VAL A 122 -4.14 -12.42 -3.34
N THR A 123 -3.20 -12.27 -4.28
CA THR A 123 -3.32 -12.81 -5.64
C THR A 123 -3.44 -14.33 -5.62
N ILE A 124 -2.58 -15.02 -4.88
CA ILE A 124 -2.56 -16.49 -4.80
C ILE A 124 -3.84 -17.01 -4.13
N VAL A 125 -4.29 -16.36 -3.05
CA VAL A 125 -5.54 -16.78 -2.36
C VAL A 125 -6.77 -16.55 -3.24
N ASN A 126 -6.85 -15.39 -3.91
CA ASN A 126 -7.96 -15.08 -4.82
C ASN A 126 -7.93 -15.94 -6.09
N ALA A 127 -6.76 -16.38 -6.56
CA ALA A 127 -6.65 -17.27 -7.71
C ALA A 127 -7.05 -18.72 -7.39
N SER A 128 -6.98 -19.14 -6.13
CA SER A 128 -7.28 -20.50 -5.69
C SER A 128 -8.78 -20.81 -5.77
N SER A 129 -9.12 -22.02 -6.24
CA SER A 129 -10.50 -22.56 -6.14
C SER A 129 -10.73 -23.35 -4.84
N ARG A 130 -9.73 -23.44 -3.95
CA ARG A 130 -9.85 -24.21 -2.71
C ARG A 130 -10.59 -23.41 -1.66
N ASN A 131 -11.55 -24.04 -0.99
CA ASN A 131 -12.28 -23.48 0.14
C ASN A 131 -12.12 -24.34 1.40
N PRO A 132 -10.90 -24.46 1.96
CA PRO A 132 -10.75 -25.16 3.23
C PRO A 132 -11.41 -24.35 4.34
N SER A 133 -11.89 -25.07 5.37
CA SER A 133 -12.50 -24.47 6.56
C SER A 133 -11.59 -23.41 7.19
N ILE A 134 -12.21 -22.48 7.90
CA ILE A 134 -11.49 -21.48 8.69
C ILE A 134 -10.84 -22.18 9.88
N GLU A 135 -9.57 -21.91 10.08
CA GLU A 135 -8.78 -22.47 11.18
C GLU A 135 -8.33 -21.35 12.13
N ALA A 136 -7.82 -21.73 13.30
CA ALA A 136 -7.33 -20.77 14.29
C ALA A 136 -6.27 -19.81 13.73
N ARG A 137 -5.44 -20.27 12.79
CA ARG A 137 -4.43 -19.45 12.11
C ARG A 137 -5.02 -18.27 11.31
N ASP A 138 -6.19 -18.45 10.70
CA ASP A 138 -6.86 -17.38 9.96
C ASP A 138 -7.31 -16.28 10.93
N ILE A 139 -7.93 -16.71 12.04
CA ILE A 139 -8.43 -15.80 13.08
C ILE A 139 -7.27 -15.03 13.73
N ILE A 140 -6.18 -15.72 14.09
CA ILE A 140 -4.98 -15.09 14.64
C ILE A 140 -4.42 -14.07 13.64
N GLY A 141 -4.32 -14.43 12.35
CA GLY A 141 -3.87 -13.51 11.31
C GLY A 141 -4.73 -12.26 11.17
N TRP A 142 -6.06 -12.39 11.22
CA TRP A 142 -6.97 -11.24 11.16
C TRP A 142 -6.89 -10.35 12.41
N ILE A 143 -6.70 -10.94 13.58
CA ILE A 143 -6.49 -10.20 14.83
C ILE A 143 -5.16 -9.44 14.79
N MET A 144 -4.08 -10.10 14.37
CA MET A 144 -2.78 -9.45 14.18
C MET A 144 -2.89 -8.29 13.19
N TRP A 145 -3.57 -8.51 12.06
CA TRP A 145 -3.84 -7.46 11.09
C TRP A 145 -4.57 -6.27 11.68
N ALA A 146 -5.64 -6.50 12.44
CA ALA A 146 -6.40 -5.42 13.07
C ALA A 146 -5.57 -4.64 14.09
N ILE A 147 -4.76 -5.32 14.90
CA ILE A 147 -3.87 -4.69 15.88
C ILE A 147 -2.80 -3.87 15.16
N GLY A 148 -2.14 -4.44 14.16
CA GLY A 148 -1.08 -3.76 13.43
C GLY A 148 -1.58 -2.51 12.69
N LEU A 149 -2.74 -2.60 12.02
CA LEU A 149 -3.39 -1.45 11.40
C LEU A 149 -3.76 -0.37 12.44
N ALA A 150 -4.28 -0.77 13.60
CA ALA A 150 -4.63 0.17 14.66
C ALA A 150 -3.40 0.89 15.21
N VAL A 151 -2.31 0.16 15.49
CA VAL A 151 -1.04 0.71 15.96
C VAL A 151 -0.48 1.71 14.94
N GLU A 152 -0.47 1.34 13.66
CA GLU A 152 -0.01 2.21 12.59
C GLU A 152 -0.89 3.47 12.50
N ALA A 153 -2.22 3.33 12.50
CA ALA A 153 -3.17 4.44 12.44
C ALA A 153 -3.02 5.43 13.59
N ILE A 154 -2.88 4.91 14.81
CA ILE A 154 -2.68 5.72 16.00
C ILE A 154 -1.32 6.43 15.93
N ALA A 155 -0.25 5.72 15.55
CA ALA A 155 1.07 6.30 15.43
C ALA A 155 1.11 7.43 14.40
N ASP A 156 0.55 7.22 13.21
CA ASP A 156 0.52 8.21 12.14
C ASP A 156 -0.29 9.45 12.52
N GLN A 157 -1.46 9.26 13.13
CA GLN A 157 -2.29 10.38 13.62
C GLN A 157 -1.59 11.17 14.72
N GLN A 158 -0.93 10.49 15.67
CA GLN A 158 -0.15 11.14 16.73
C GLN A 158 0.96 12.00 16.13
N LYS A 159 1.70 11.47 15.15
CA LYS A 159 2.78 12.20 14.47
C LYS A 159 2.25 13.40 13.70
N LEU A 160 1.14 13.24 12.99
CA LEU A 160 0.52 14.31 12.21
C LEU A 160 0.08 15.45 13.13
N LYS A 161 -0.65 15.13 14.21
CA LYS A 161 -1.11 16.10 15.22
C LYS A 161 0.06 16.80 15.92
N PHE A 162 1.12 16.05 16.26
CA PHE A 162 2.31 16.62 16.89
C PHE A 162 3.00 17.64 15.98
N LYS A 163 3.21 17.30 14.71
CA LYS A 163 3.87 18.17 13.73
C LYS A 163 3.04 19.40 13.33
N ASN A 164 1.72 19.31 13.38
CA ASN A 164 0.83 20.43 13.07
C ASN A 164 0.78 21.49 14.18
N SER A 165 1.24 21.18 15.39
CA SER A 165 1.32 22.16 16.48
C SER A 165 2.51 23.12 16.29
N PRO A 166 2.31 24.46 16.23
CA PRO A 166 3.40 25.42 16.12
C PRO A 166 4.45 25.31 17.24
N SER A 167 4.02 24.94 18.45
CA SER A 167 4.88 24.76 19.63
C SER A 167 5.87 23.59 19.53
N ASN A 168 5.65 22.70 18.55
CA ASN A 168 6.42 21.48 18.34
C ASN A 168 7.35 21.56 17.11
N ARG A 169 7.43 22.72 16.45
CA ARG A 169 8.34 22.91 15.31
C ARG A 169 9.78 22.61 15.72
N GLY A 170 10.44 21.76 14.95
CA GLY A 170 11.83 21.33 15.19
C GLY A 170 12.00 20.29 16.31
N LYS A 171 10.94 19.88 17.00
CA LYS A 171 11.01 18.86 18.06
C LYS A 171 10.74 17.45 17.53
N TRP A 172 11.30 16.47 18.21
CA TRP A 172 11.00 15.06 17.98
C TRP A 172 9.64 14.69 18.59
N CYS A 173 8.84 13.92 17.85
CA CYS A 173 7.58 13.40 18.36
C CYS A 173 7.88 12.38 19.47
N ASN A 174 7.43 12.68 20.68
CA ASN A 174 7.64 11.84 21.87
C ASN A 174 6.33 11.56 22.62
N VAL A 175 5.19 11.61 21.91
CA VAL A 175 3.84 11.43 22.49
C VAL A 175 3.26 10.06 22.12
N GLY A 176 2.49 9.47 23.03
CA GLY A 176 1.77 8.23 22.80
C GLY A 176 2.70 7.07 22.43
N LEU A 177 2.48 6.43 21.28
CA LEU A 177 3.30 5.29 20.85
C LEU A 177 4.75 5.70 20.54
N TRP A 178 4.98 6.97 20.19
CA TRP A 178 6.31 7.50 19.88
C TRP A 178 7.20 7.70 21.11
N SER A 179 6.65 7.64 22.34
CA SER A 179 7.49 7.64 23.55
C SER A 179 8.15 6.29 23.81
N TYR A 180 7.57 5.20 23.31
CA TYR A 180 8.05 3.84 23.54
C TYR A 180 9.07 3.39 22.48
N THR A 181 8.91 3.83 21.23
CA THR A 181 9.80 3.45 20.12
C THR A 181 9.89 4.57 19.09
N ARG A 182 11.01 4.58 18.34
CA ARG A 182 11.28 5.56 17.27
C ARG A 182 10.40 5.34 16.04
N HIS A 183 9.89 4.12 15.82
CA HIS A 183 9.11 3.76 14.62
C HIS A 183 7.91 2.87 14.98
N PRO A 184 6.93 3.37 15.77
CA PRO A 184 5.75 2.59 16.13
C PRO A 184 4.86 2.29 14.92
N ASN A 185 4.86 3.15 13.91
CA ASN A 185 4.13 2.94 12.66
C ASN A 185 4.69 1.72 11.89
N TYR A 186 6.01 1.57 11.78
CA TYR A 186 6.62 0.42 11.13
C TYR A 186 6.42 -0.87 11.90
N PHE A 187 6.33 -0.80 13.24
CA PHE A 187 5.96 -1.96 14.03
C PHE A 187 4.54 -2.44 13.69
N GLY A 188 3.60 -1.51 13.50
CA GLY A 188 2.27 -1.82 12.99
C GLY A 188 2.32 -2.51 11.63
N GLU A 189 3.04 -1.93 10.66
CA GLU A 189 3.20 -2.51 9.31
C GLU A 189 3.85 -3.89 9.29
N VAL A 190 4.78 -4.20 10.21
CA VAL A 190 5.46 -5.50 10.25
C VAL A 190 4.59 -6.60 10.85
N ILE A 191 3.60 -6.25 11.68
CA ILE A 191 2.71 -7.23 12.31
C ILE A 191 1.78 -7.90 11.28
N TYR A 192 1.42 -7.21 10.20
CA TYR A 192 0.35 -7.62 9.29
C TYR A 192 0.79 -7.77 7.83
#